data_AF-A0AAD9LK91-F1
#
_entry.id   AF-A0AAD9LK91-F1
#
_cell.length_a   1.000
_cell.length_b   1.000
_cell.length_c   1.000
_cell.angle_alpha   90.00
_cell.angle_beta   90.00
_cell.angle_gamma   90.00
#
_symmetry.space_group_name_H-M   'P 1'
#
loop_
_entity.id
_entity.type
_entity.pdbx_description
1 polymer ?
#
loop_
_entity_poly.entity_id
_entity_poly.type
_entity_poly.pdbx_seq_one_letter_code
_entity_poly.pdbx_strand_id
1 'polypeptide(L)'
;MEDSANEDDVCFGMYYNIITQSTIALVVPQEGSWFRHEDEADPGWYIHEEQQWMYNEREGIYFHVDSRIIVAAGNEVPRNLVSASYSDVSCGSECEASDNVDDEDHGDATTAVQDDTDKDINVDFEKDLSTATVCRKGNSEHKEACEDFYVTRECMSIHLVSRTEALCYYTGVFDGHGGYKCAEYLTKHLKNNILSVYRQAVSSLEAKRTHQHSFPTESIEVRALKQGCTKGFEMTDNNFCNAAKQFGLLDGSTATVSLIYGPDEDGYLKLITAHVGDSRAILCSMVNDDGCFAQPMTCDHKPNNAKERQRIEEKGGTVEFTQGAWRCISRSRNGQIHGVATSRAFGNYPMKHPNRIVSSEPDISVYTINFDSDLFLVLVTDGITAVLSNQQIVDIVCEAVDEECTADAAAERVVTTAEQLGSQDDKTCTVMYFGWHKELYQKCVRDKDEDAHREAVKVNELEERRNAAEKDDDMFSA
;
A
#
# COMPACT_ATOMS: atom_id res chain seq x y z
N MET A 1 79.04 -2.93 7.48
CA MET A 1 79.74 -2.46 8.69
C MET A 1 78.81 -1.46 9.33
N GLU A 2 78.37 -1.78 10.54
CA GLU A 2 77.94 -0.86 11.63
C GLU A 2 76.80 0.12 11.34
N ASP A 3 76.00 0.60 12.28
CA ASP A 3 75.43 0.14 13.56
C ASP A 3 74.53 1.32 14.00
N SER A 4 73.58 1.05 14.90
CA SER A 4 73.02 1.98 15.92
C SER A 4 72.22 3.26 15.54
N ALA A 5 70.93 3.20 15.89
CA ALA A 5 70.21 3.91 16.98
C ALA A 5 70.08 5.46 17.11
N ASN A 6 68.91 5.81 17.71
CA ASN A 6 68.42 7.03 18.40
C ASN A 6 67.53 7.99 17.60
N GLU A 7 66.24 8.14 17.91
CA GLU A 7 65.53 8.67 19.11
C GLU A 7 65.38 10.21 19.13
N ASP A 8 64.10 10.60 19.12
CA ASP A 8 63.44 11.76 19.74
C ASP A 8 63.18 13.10 19.00
N ASP A 9 61.87 13.40 18.98
CA ASP A 9 61.18 14.66 19.29
C ASP A 9 60.38 15.48 18.23
N VAL A 10 59.06 15.25 18.30
CA VAL A 10 57.88 16.17 18.37
C VAL A 10 57.39 17.01 17.17
N CYS A 11 56.25 16.52 16.62
CA CYS A 11 55.00 17.17 16.17
C CYS A 11 54.98 18.57 15.50
N PHE A 12 54.39 18.65 14.29
CA PHE A 12 52.97 19.07 14.06
C PHE A 12 52.61 19.04 12.56
N GLY A 13 51.40 18.58 12.23
CA GLY A 13 50.66 19.06 11.04
C GLY A 13 50.46 18.10 9.86
N MET A 14 49.45 17.23 9.98
CA MET A 14 48.52 16.69 8.97
C MET A 14 48.95 16.68 7.48
N TYR A 15 48.96 15.48 6.86
CA TYR A 15 48.06 15.06 5.76
C TYR A 15 48.42 13.62 5.33
N TYR A 16 47.39 12.85 4.94
CA TYR A 16 47.34 11.52 4.27
C TYR A 16 46.97 10.25 5.09
N ASN A 17 45.78 9.74 4.74
CA ASN A 17 45.41 8.37 4.32
C ASN A 17 45.71 7.11 5.16
N ILE A 18 44.59 6.40 5.43
CA ILE A 18 44.30 4.96 5.24
C ILE A 18 45.26 3.94 5.86
N ILE A 19 44.81 3.30 6.95
CA ILE A 19 45.06 1.89 7.37
C ILE A 19 43.82 1.49 8.23
N THR A 20 42.80 0.76 7.74
CA THR A 20 42.53 -0.71 7.93
C THR A 20 42.99 -1.27 9.28
N GLN A 21 42.31 -2.08 10.08
CA GLN A 21 41.19 -3.01 9.97
C GLN A 21 41.02 -3.60 11.38
N SER A 22 39.82 -4.05 11.72
CA SER A 22 39.63 -5.31 12.45
C SER A 22 38.21 -5.78 12.14
N THR A 23 37.98 -6.14 10.88
CA THR A 23 36.83 -6.98 10.55
C THR A 23 37.19 -8.36 11.07
N ILE A 24 36.67 -8.75 12.24
CA ILE A 24 36.76 -10.14 12.69
C ILE A 24 36.11 -10.96 11.58
N ALA A 25 36.88 -11.85 10.95
CA ALA A 25 36.33 -12.79 10.00
C ALA A 25 35.41 -13.72 10.80
N LEU A 26 34.11 -13.56 10.64
CA LEU A 26 33.13 -14.46 11.24
C LEU A 26 33.27 -15.81 10.54
N VAL A 27 33.74 -16.81 11.28
CA VAL A 27 33.86 -18.19 10.81
C VAL A 27 32.64 -18.95 11.30
N VAL A 28 31.88 -19.52 10.38
CA VAL A 28 30.75 -20.39 10.74
C VAL A 28 31.29 -21.67 11.39
N PRO A 29 30.85 -22.04 12.60
CA PRO A 29 31.26 -23.29 13.23
C PRO A 29 30.66 -24.47 12.46
N GLN A 30 31.53 -25.33 11.91
CA GLN A 30 31.11 -26.56 11.23
C GLN A 30 30.98 -27.76 12.20
N GLU A 31 31.60 -27.65 13.38
CA GLU A 31 31.58 -28.65 14.45
C GLU A 31 30.73 -28.14 15.62
N GLY A 32 30.05 -29.05 16.32
CA GLY A 32 29.14 -28.75 17.43
C GLY A 32 27.70 -29.21 17.16
N SER A 33 26.85 -29.16 18.18
CA SER A 33 25.46 -29.58 18.07
C SER A 33 24.58 -28.46 17.51
N TRP A 34 23.66 -28.81 16.61
CA TRP A 34 22.65 -27.91 16.06
C TRP A 34 21.26 -28.39 16.47
N PHE A 35 20.50 -27.52 17.12
CA PHE A 35 19.16 -27.82 17.62
C PHE A 35 18.11 -27.17 16.74
N ARG A 36 17.05 -27.89 16.39
CA ARG A 36 15.96 -27.34 15.60
C ARG A 36 15.17 -26.33 16.44
N HIS A 37 14.86 -25.16 15.88
CA HIS A 37 14.00 -24.18 16.53
C HIS A 37 12.55 -24.69 16.53
N GLU A 38 11.93 -24.78 17.70
CA GLU A 38 10.61 -25.40 17.91
C GLU A 38 9.43 -24.43 17.63
N ASP A 39 9.57 -23.56 16.63
CA ASP A 39 8.47 -22.69 16.21
C ASP A 39 7.73 -23.32 15.01
N GLU A 40 6.45 -23.63 15.21
CA GLU A 40 5.59 -24.24 14.18
C GLU A 40 5.35 -23.29 12.99
N ALA A 41 5.60 -21.98 13.14
CA ALA A 41 5.38 -20.99 12.09
C ALA A 41 6.52 -20.91 11.04
N ASP A 42 7.76 -21.28 11.39
CA ASP A 42 8.90 -21.33 10.44
C ASP A 42 9.84 -22.51 10.74
N PRO A 43 9.49 -23.73 10.29
CA PRO A 43 10.12 -24.98 10.74
C PRO A 43 11.52 -25.25 10.14
N GLY A 44 12.16 -24.24 9.54
CA GLY A 44 13.41 -24.34 8.78
C GLY A 44 14.69 -23.92 9.51
N TRP A 45 14.59 -23.37 10.72
CA TRP A 45 15.75 -22.84 11.46
C TRP A 45 16.34 -23.82 12.47
N TYR A 46 17.67 -23.83 12.53
CA TYR A 46 18.50 -24.54 13.50
C TYR A 46 19.37 -23.53 14.25
N ILE A 47 19.65 -23.77 15.53
CA ILE A 47 20.47 -22.92 16.38
C ILE A 47 21.69 -23.73 16.84
N HIS A 48 22.89 -23.16 16.72
CA HIS A 48 24.11 -23.78 17.21
C HIS A 48 24.15 -23.80 18.75
N GLU A 49 24.80 -24.79 19.36
CA GLU A 49 24.92 -24.91 20.82
C GLU A 49 25.54 -23.68 21.50
N GLU A 50 26.39 -22.94 20.79
CA GLU A 50 26.99 -21.69 21.25
C GLU A 50 26.05 -20.47 21.13
N GLN A 51 24.85 -20.63 20.57
CA GLN A 51 23.80 -19.60 20.39
C GLN A 51 24.19 -18.37 19.56
N GLN A 52 25.39 -18.32 18.99
CA GLN A 52 25.85 -17.21 18.14
C GLN A 52 25.44 -17.35 16.68
N TRP A 53 25.07 -18.55 16.24
CA TRP A 53 24.73 -18.86 14.86
C TRP A 53 23.39 -19.59 14.73
N MET A 54 22.62 -19.21 13.72
CA MET A 54 21.43 -19.89 13.25
C MET A 54 21.65 -20.38 11.81
N TYR A 55 21.03 -21.48 11.41
CA TYR A 55 21.08 -22.03 10.06
C TYR A 55 19.68 -22.29 9.54
N ASN A 56 19.35 -21.79 8.35
CA ASN A 56 18.11 -22.11 7.67
C ASN A 56 18.40 -23.13 6.57
N GLU A 57 17.87 -24.35 6.72
CA GLU A 57 18.13 -25.44 5.76
C GLU A 57 17.47 -25.18 4.40
N ARG A 58 16.29 -24.55 4.37
CA ARG A 58 15.55 -24.27 3.12
C ARG A 58 16.28 -23.26 2.24
N GLU A 59 16.80 -22.21 2.88
CA GLU A 59 17.46 -21.10 2.19
C GLU A 59 18.98 -21.32 2.04
N GLY A 60 19.56 -22.30 2.74
CA GLY A 60 20.98 -22.60 2.69
C GLY A 60 21.85 -21.47 3.24
N ILE A 61 21.41 -20.81 4.32
CA ILE A 61 22.07 -19.64 4.91
C ILE A 61 22.31 -19.81 6.41
N TYR A 62 23.41 -19.25 6.87
CA TYR A 62 23.76 -19.02 8.26
C TYR A 62 23.48 -17.56 8.63
N PHE A 63 22.99 -17.31 9.84
CA PHE A 63 22.80 -15.99 10.41
C PHE A 63 23.55 -15.89 11.73
N HIS A 64 24.46 -14.92 11.85
CA HIS A 64 25.13 -14.63 13.11
C HIS A 64 24.29 -13.65 13.92
N VAL A 65 23.87 -14.06 15.12
CA VAL A 65 22.90 -13.34 15.94
C VAL A 65 23.41 -11.95 16.35
N ASP A 66 24.62 -11.87 16.92
CA ASP A 66 25.14 -10.59 17.45
C ASP A 66 25.48 -9.56 16.38
N SER A 67 26.16 -9.99 15.31
CA SER A 67 26.62 -9.11 14.23
C SER A 67 25.55 -8.86 13.16
N ARG A 68 24.45 -9.62 13.19
CA ARG A 68 23.35 -9.62 12.21
C ARG A 68 23.82 -9.87 10.77
N ILE A 69 24.90 -10.62 10.61
CA ILE A 69 25.48 -10.97 9.31
C ILE A 69 24.89 -12.30 8.84
N ILE A 70 24.50 -12.36 7.57
CA ILE A 70 24.08 -13.59 6.90
C ILE A 70 25.27 -14.10 6.06
N VAL A 71 25.51 -15.41 6.07
CA VAL A 71 26.55 -16.11 5.31
C VAL A 71 25.90 -17.28 4.57
N ALA A 72 26.15 -17.50 3.28
CA ALA A 72 25.66 -18.67 2.57
C ALA A 72 26.37 -19.95 3.06
N ALA A 73 25.79 -21.12 2.82
CA ALA A 73 26.39 -22.41 3.15
C ALA A 73 27.82 -22.62 2.57
N GLY A 74 28.21 -21.84 1.56
CA GLY A 74 29.56 -21.77 0.99
C GLY A 74 30.53 -20.78 1.66
N ASN A 75 30.21 -20.25 2.85
CA ASN A 75 31.01 -19.26 3.59
C ASN A 75 31.23 -17.91 2.86
N GLU A 76 30.34 -17.55 1.93
CA GLU A 76 30.32 -16.23 1.29
C GLU A 76 29.15 -15.38 1.80
N VAL A 77 29.35 -14.07 1.98
CA VAL A 77 28.26 -13.15 2.34
C VAL A 77 27.25 -13.08 1.16
N PRO A 78 25.98 -13.47 1.34
CA PRO A 78 24.98 -13.41 0.29
C PRO A 78 24.75 -11.96 -0.11
N ARG A 79 24.94 -11.65 -1.39
CA ARG A 79 24.85 -10.27 -1.89
C ARG A 79 23.43 -9.72 -1.95
N ASN A 80 22.41 -10.57 -1.74
CA ASN A 80 21.01 -10.29 -2.11
C ASN A 80 19.98 -10.58 -1.00
N LEU A 81 20.38 -10.78 0.25
CA LEU A 81 19.43 -10.98 1.35
C LEU A 81 19.28 -9.69 2.17
N VAL A 82 18.07 -9.14 2.17
CA VAL A 82 17.70 -7.97 2.96
C VAL A 82 17.57 -8.41 4.42
N SER A 83 18.43 -7.93 5.30
CA SER A 83 18.40 -8.29 6.72
C SER A 83 17.09 -7.83 7.38
N ALA A 84 16.33 -8.79 7.89
CA ALA A 84 15.26 -8.55 8.84
C ALA A 84 15.83 -8.75 10.25
N SER A 85 15.64 -7.79 11.16
CA SER A 85 15.83 -8.03 12.59
C SER A 85 14.78 -7.26 13.40
N TYR A 86 13.75 -8.00 13.83
CA TYR A 86 13.19 -7.93 15.19
C TYR A 86 14.19 -8.62 16.13
N SER A 87 14.35 -8.29 17.40
CA SER A 87 13.31 -8.25 18.42
C SER A 87 13.71 -7.41 19.64
N ASP A 88 12.70 -7.02 20.41
CA ASP A 88 12.86 -6.46 21.74
C ASP A 88 12.97 -7.54 22.81
N VAL A 89 13.59 -7.12 23.90
CA VAL A 89 13.95 -7.84 25.11
C VAL A 89 12.73 -8.01 26.02
N SER A 90 12.54 -9.20 26.61
CA SER A 90 11.90 -9.31 27.93
C SER A 90 12.83 -10.01 28.91
N CYS A 91 13.33 -9.21 29.86
CA CYS A 91 14.04 -9.63 31.05
C CYS A 91 13.03 -10.21 32.05
N GLY A 92 13.26 -11.43 32.50
CA GLY A 92 12.61 -12.00 33.68
C GLY A 92 13.32 -11.55 34.96
N SER A 93 12.54 -11.34 36.02
CA SER A 93 13.06 -11.44 37.39
C SER A 93 12.02 -12.16 38.26
N GLU A 94 12.50 -13.24 38.90
CA GLU A 94 11.80 -14.02 39.92
C GLU A 94 11.83 -13.29 41.26
N CYS A 95 10.77 -13.42 42.07
CA CYS A 95 10.89 -13.76 43.49
C CYS A 95 9.56 -14.17 44.15
N GLU A 96 9.59 -15.39 44.68
CA GLU A 96 9.08 -15.87 45.98
C GLU A 96 7.59 -15.80 46.38
N ALA A 97 7.16 -16.96 46.87
CA ALA A 97 5.85 -17.28 47.43
C ALA A 97 5.57 -16.62 48.79
N SER A 98 4.30 -16.36 49.09
CA SER A 98 3.68 -16.76 50.35
C SER A 98 2.16 -16.54 50.33
N ASP A 99 1.51 -17.41 51.11
CA ASP A 99 0.08 -17.61 51.29
C ASP A 99 -0.69 -16.39 51.80
N ASN A 100 -1.97 -16.24 51.41
CA ASN A 100 -3.12 -16.51 52.27
C ASN A 100 -4.45 -16.12 51.61
N VAL A 101 -5.43 -16.97 51.92
CA VAL A 101 -6.87 -16.86 51.69
C VAL A 101 -7.45 -15.75 52.58
N ASP A 102 -8.43 -15.00 52.09
CA ASP A 102 -9.72 -14.80 52.78
C ASP A 102 -10.69 -14.00 51.89
N ASP A 103 -11.84 -14.64 51.65
CA ASP A 103 -13.09 -14.03 51.19
C ASP A 103 -13.56 -12.97 52.18
N GLU A 104 -14.08 -11.84 51.71
CA GLU A 104 -15.33 -11.31 52.29
C GLU A 104 -16.06 -10.35 51.32
N ASP A 105 -17.35 -10.67 51.20
CA ASP A 105 -18.48 -10.00 50.56
C ASP A 105 -18.68 -8.55 51.01
N HIS A 106 -19.13 -7.67 50.11
CA HIS A 106 -20.16 -6.66 50.38
C HIS A 106 -20.59 -5.95 49.10
N GLY A 107 -21.87 -6.12 48.75
CA GLY A 107 -22.51 -5.46 47.64
C GLY A 107 -22.81 -3.97 47.88
N ASP A 108 -23.13 -3.28 46.80
CA ASP A 108 -24.16 -2.23 46.84
C ASP A 108 -24.80 -2.07 45.46
N ALA A 109 -26.13 -1.99 45.47
CA ALA A 109 -26.95 -1.70 44.32
C ALA A 109 -27.13 -0.19 44.25
N THR A 110 -26.52 0.46 43.26
CA THR A 110 -26.90 1.82 42.88
C THR A 110 -27.27 1.88 41.40
N THR A 111 -28.52 2.23 41.18
CA THR A 111 -29.15 2.55 39.90
C THR A 111 -28.38 3.65 39.18
N ALA A 112 -27.61 3.27 38.14
CA ALA A 112 -26.99 4.21 37.22
C ALA A 112 -28.00 4.60 36.12
N VAL A 113 -28.29 5.89 36.10
CA VAL A 113 -28.90 6.60 34.96
C VAL A 113 -27.98 6.39 33.75
N GLN A 114 -28.55 5.97 32.62
CA GLN A 114 -27.83 5.86 31.35
C GLN A 114 -27.33 7.25 30.93
N ASP A 115 -26.02 7.41 30.96
CA ASP A 115 -25.30 8.45 30.25
C ASP A 115 -24.71 7.75 29.01
N ASP A 116 -25.23 8.06 27.82
CA ASP A 116 -24.70 7.59 26.54
C ASP A 116 -23.41 8.36 26.21
N THR A 117 -22.38 8.19 27.06
CA THR A 117 -21.05 8.75 26.85
C THR A 117 -20.20 7.77 26.04
N ASP A 118 -19.70 8.25 24.90
CA ASP A 118 -18.60 7.74 24.08
C ASP A 118 -18.18 6.30 24.41
N LYS A 119 -18.70 5.34 23.64
CA LYS A 119 -18.14 3.99 23.62
C LYS A 119 -16.73 4.11 23.05
N ASP A 120 -15.72 3.95 23.89
CA ASP A 120 -14.33 3.81 23.46
C ASP A 120 -14.25 2.77 22.32
N ILE A 121 -13.98 3.24 21.10
CA ILE A 121 -13.84 2.37 19.92
C ILE A 121 -12.53 1.60 20.08
N ASN A 122 -12.62 0.35 20.52
CA ASN A 122 -11.47 -0.55 20.55
C ASN A 122 -11.29 -1.19 19.17
N VAL A 123 -10.39 -0.61 18.35
CA VAL A 123 -10.10 -1.08 16.99
C VAL A 123 -9.16 -2.28 17.02
N ASP A 124 -9.63 -3.44 16.58
CA ASP A 124 -8.81 -4.62 16.30
C ASP A 124 -8.53 -4.65 14.79
N PHE A 125 -7.42 -4.01 14.37
CA PHE A 125 -7.07 -3.88 12.94
C PHE A 125 -7.11 -5.18 12.14
N GLU A 126 -6.76 -6.30 12.76
CA GLU A 126 -6.71 -7.56 12.05
C GLU A 126 -8.11 -8.02 11.64
N LYS A 127 -9.10 -7.77 12.51
CA LYS A 127 -10.52 -8.12 12.32
C LYS A 127 -11.32 -7.00 11.65
N ASP A 128 -11.05 -5.75 12.00
CA ASP A 128 -11.83 -4.59 11.58
C ASP A 128 -11.41 -4.05 10.22
N LEU A 129 -10.23 -4.39 9.69
CA LEU A 129 -9.89 -4.16 8.28
C LEU A 129 -10.10 -5.45 7.47
N SER A 130 -11.36 -5.73 7.11
CA SER A 130 -11.67 -6.83 6.19
C SER A 130 -11.33 -6.41 4.76
N THR A 131 -10.45 -7.15 4.09
CA THR A 131 -9.96 -6.78 2.75
C THR A 131 -9.92 -8.00 1.84
N ALA A 132 -10.44 -7.85 0.63
CA ALA A 132 -10.37 -8.87 -0.40
C ALA A 132 -10.09 -8.23 -1.76
N THR A 133 -9.48 -9.01 -2.66
CA THR A 133 -9.20 -8.58 -4.03
C THR A 133 -9.66 -9.63 -5.01
N VAL A 134 -10.42 -9.21 -6.01
CA VAL A 134 -10.76 -10.03 -7.18
C VAL A 134 -10.02 -9.47 -8.38
N CYS A 135 -9.37 -10.37 -9.11
CA CYS A 135 -8.65 -10.05 -10.35
C CYS A 135 -9.08 -11.03 -11.44
N ARG A 136 -9.45 -10.50 -12.61
CA ARG A 136 -9.96 -11.29 -13.72
C ARG A 136 -9.34 -10.83 -15.03
N LYS A 137 -8.72 -11.80 -15.71
CA LYS A 137 -8.13 -11.61 -17.04
C LYS A 137 -9.15 -11.05 -18.02
N GLY A 138 -8.74 -10.12 -18.86
CA GLY A 138 -9.47 -9.63 -20.02
C GLY A 138 -9.63 -10.71 -21.10
N ASN A 139 -10.62 -10.50 -21.96
CA ASN A 139 -11.03 -11.43 -23.02
C ASN A 139 -10.76 -10.86 -24.42
N SER A 140 -10.02 -9.76 -24.55
CA SER A 140 -9.62 -9.24 -25.86
C SER A 140 -8.70 -10.21 -26.61
N GLU A 141 -8.78 -10.23 -27.94
CA GLU A 141 -8.02 -11.14 -28.81
C GLU A 141 -6.48 -11.02 -28.64
N HIS A 142 -6.00 -9.91 -28.09
CA HIS A 142 -4.58 -9.63 -27.87
C HIS A 142 -4.11 -9.92 -26.43
N LYS A 143 -5.00 -10.25 -25.49
CA LYS A 143 -4.64 -10.60 -24.09
C LYS A 143 -4.25 -12.07 -24.00
N GLU A 144 -2.94 -12.36 -24.05
CA GLU A 144 -2.42 -13.72 -23.84
C GLU A 144 -2.47 -14.15 -22.36
N ALA A 145 -2.22 -13.22 -21.44
CA ALA A 145 -2.23 -13.44 -19.99
C ALA A 145 -2.83 -12.23 -19.24
N CYS A 146 -3.09 -12.40 -17.94
CA CYS A 146 -3.40 -11.29 -17.06
C CYS A 146 -2.11 -10.52 -16.75
N GLU A 147 -2.11 -9.22 -16.99
CA GLU A 147 -1.02 -8.30 -16.72
C GLU A 147 -1.23 -7.53 -15.40
N ASP A 148 -2.45 -7.53 -14.87
CA ASP A 148 -2.77 -7.00 -13.54
C ASP A 148 -2.17 -7.85 -12.41
N PHE A 149 -1.63 -7.15 -11.39
CA PHE A 149 -1.16 -7.72 -10.14
C PHE A 149 -1.67 -6.90 -8.96
N TYR A 150 -1.64 -7.48 -7.76
CA TYR A 150 -2.13 -6.82 -6.56
C TYR A 150 -1.42 -7.32 -5.30
N VAL A 151 -1.55 -6.53 -4.23
CA VAL A 151 -1.28 -6.91 -2.84
C VAL A 151 -2.53 -6.56 -2.04
N THR A 152 -3.27 -7.56 -1.59
CA THR A 152 -4.58 -7.35 -0.93
C THR A 152 -4.43 -6.61 0.40
N ARG A 153 -3.58 -7.10 1.30
CA ARG A 153 -3.30 -6.47 2.58
C ARG A 153 -2.04 -7.10 3.17
N GLU A 154 -1.03 -6.30 3.47
CA GLU A 154 0.18 -6.75 4.16
C GLU A 154 0.56 -5.76 5.26
N CYS A 155 0.88 -6.27 6.45
CA CYS A 155 1.39 -5.43 7.52
C CYS A 155 2.81 -4.96 7.19
N MET A 156 3.07 -3.68 7.42
CA MET A 156 4.40 -3.08 7.38
C MET A 156 4.92 -2.96 8.80
N SER A 157 6.06 -3.60 9.07
CA SER A 157 6.74 -3.56 10.36
C SER A 157 7.41 -2.20 10.62
N ILE A 158 6.60 -1.15 10.79
CA ILE A 158 7.04 0.23 11.02
C ILE A 158 7.52 0.47 12.46
N HIS A 159 7.00 -0.31 13.42
CA HIS A 159 7.35 -0.29 14.83
C HIS A 159 8.80 -0.75 15.12
N LEU A 160 9.51 -1.32 14.14
CA LEU A 160 10.93 -1.67 14.28
C LEU A 160 11.87 -0.48 14.49
N VAL A 161 11.42 0.72 14.12
CA VAL A 161 12.27 1.91 14.01
C VAL A 161 11.59 3.17 14.51
N SER A 162 10.28 3.11 14.78
CA SER A 162 9.55 4.16 15.47
C SER A 162 9.18 3.64 16.85
N ARG A 163 9.08 4.55 17.82
CA ARG A 163 8.60 4.26 19.18
C ARG A 163 7.07 4.14 19.27
N THR A 164 6.39 4.27 18.13
CA THR A 164 4.93 4.15 18.04
C THR A 164 4.48 2.69 18.11
N GLU A 165 3.36 2.45 18.78
CA GLU A 165 2.63 1.18 18.70
C GLU A 165 1.68 1.13 17.48
N ALA A 166 1.64 2.19 16.68
CA ALA A 166 0.79 2.27 15.49
C ALA A 166 1.11 1.15 14.49
N LEU A 167 0.03 0.60 13.91
CA LEU A 167 0.11 -0.35 12.82
C LEU A 167 0.14 0.38 11.48
N CYS A 168 0.59 -0.33 10.45
CA CYS A 168 0.55 0.17 9.08
C CYS A 168 0.25 -0.97 8.12
N TYR A 169 -0.87 -0.92 7.42
CA TYR A 169 -1.23 -1.91 6.41
C TYR A 169 -1.06 -1.35 5.00
N TYR A 170 -0.39 -2.12 4.15
CA TYR A 170 -0.15 -1.84 2.74
C TYR A 170 -1.11 -2.64 1.87
N THR A 171 -1.78 -1.96 0.96
CA THR A 171 -2.60 -2.54 -0.10
C THR A 171 -2.22 -1.88 -1.42
N GLY A 172 -2.26 -2.61 -2.54
CA GLY A 172 -1.97 -2.01 -3.84
C GLY A 172 -2.50 -2.79 -5.03
N VAL A 173 -2.81 -2.07 -6.09
CA VAL A 173 -3.15 -2.61 -7.43
C VAL A 173 -2.18 -2.07 -8.47
N PHE A 174 -1.77 -2.94 -9.39
CA PHE A 174 -0.74 -2.70 -10.40
C PHE A 174 -1.26 -3.19 -11.75
N ASP A 175 -1.66 -2.25 -12.60
CA ASP A 175 -2.13 -2.53 -13.96
C ASP A 175 -0.91 -2.60 -14.88
N GLY A 176 -0.63 -3.78 -15.44
CA GLY A 176 0.55 -4.03 -16.26
C GLY A 176 0.29 -3.77 -17.74
N HIS A 177 1.27 -3.21 -18.44
CA HIS A 177 1.16 -2.99 -19.88
C HIS A 177 2.46 -3.27 -20.64
N GLY A 178 2.32 -3.86 -21.82
CA GLY A 178 3.45 -4.28 -22.64
C GLY A 178 4.20 -5.47 -22.06
N GLY A 179 3.50 -6.29 -21.26
CA GLY A 179 4.03 -7.37 -20.45
C GLY A 179 3.75 -7.19 -18.96
N TYR A 180 3.71 -8.32 -18.24
CA TYR A 180 3.33 -8.36 -16.83
C TYR A 180 4.51 -8.20 -15.84
N LYS A 181 5.76 -8.20 -16.32
CA LYS A 181 6.94 -8.31 -15.44
C LYS A 181 7.13 -7.07 -14.58
N CYS A 182 6.70 -5.90 -15.06
CA CYS A 182 6.77 -4.67 -14.26
C CYS A 182 5.81 -4.77 -13.08
N ALA A 183 4.53 -5.07 -13.32
CA ALA A 183 3.53 -5.24 -12.27
C ALA A 183 3.92 -6.33 -11.25
N GLU A 184 4.40 -7.48 -11.73
CA GLU A 184 4.92 -8.56 -10.88
C GLU A 184 6.13 -8.12 -10.04
N TYR A 185 7.02 -7.29 -10.59
CA TYR A 185 8.16 -6.77 -9.84
C TYR A 185 7.70 -5.83 -8.72
N LEU A 186 6.67 -5.01 -8.95
CA LEU A 186 6.16 -4.08 -7.94
C LEU A 186 5.61 -4.80 -6.72
N THR A 187 4.87 -5.91 -6.88
CA THR A 187 4.33 -6.68 -5.74
C THR A 187 5.43 -7.21 -4.82
N LYS A 188 6.59 -7.58 -5.38
CA LYS A 188 7.72 -8.15 -4.63
C LYS A 188 8.61 -7.10 -3.97
N HIS A 189 8.69 -5.90 -4.55
CA HIS A 189 9.75 -4.94 -4.20
C HIS A 189 9.27 -3.59 -3.69
N LEU A 190 8.11 -3.08 -4.12
CA LEU A 190 7.71 -1.70 -3.85
C LEU A 190 7.50 -1.44 -2.35
N LYS A 191 6.71 -2.28 -1.67
CA LYS A 191 6.48 -2.20 -0.21
C LYS A 191 7.79 -2.20 0.57
N ASN A 192 8.70 -3.10 0.23
CA ASN A 192 9.98 -3.27 0.94
C ASN A 192 10.90 -2.06 0.75
N ASN A 193 10.92 -1.46 -0.44
CA ASN A 193 11.68 -0.24 -0.70
C ASN A 193 11.07 0.97 0.02
N ILE A 194 9.73 1.09 0.07
CA ILE A 194 9.03 2.10 0.87
C ILE A 194 9.40 1.96 2.35
N LEU A 195 9.32 0.74 2.90
CA LEU A 195 9.67 0.46 4.29
C LEU A 195 11.14 0.76 4.59
N SER A 196 12.05 0.43 3.67
CA SER A 196 13.49 0.68 3.84
C SER A 196 13.80 2.18 3.90
N VAL A 197 13.17 2.97 3.04
CA VAL A 197 13.29 4.43 3.08
C VAL A 197 12.65 5.01 4.34
N TYR A 198 11.45 4.53 4.71
CA TYR A 198 10.78 4.94 5.94
C TYR A 198 11.71 4.80 7.15
N ARG A 199 12.37 3.64 7.29
CA ARG A 199 13.32 3.37 8.38
C ARG A 199 14.44 4.39 8.45
N GLN A 200 15.02 4.75 7.30
CA GLN A 200 16.07 5.78 7.25
C GLN A 200 15.53 7.18 7.53
N ALA A 201 14.31 7.47 7.05
CA ALA A 201 13.67 8.76 7.20
C ALA A 201 13.34 9.06 8.66
N VAL A 202 12.75 8.10 9.40
CA VAL A 202 12.43 8.25 10.84
C VAL A 202 13.65 8.71 11.63
N SER A 203 14.76 7.96 11.56
CA SER A 203 15.99 8.33 12.29
C SER A 203 16.51 9.72 11.92
N SER A 204 16.43 10.08 10.63
CA SER A 204 16.88 11.40 10.16
C SER A 204 15.97 12.55 10.62
N LEU A 205 14.66 12.30 10.75
CA LEU A 205 13.66 13.29 11.14
C LEU A 205 13.63 13.48 12.65
N GLU A 206 13.81 12.41 13.44
CA GLU A 206 14.00 12.49 14.89
C GLU A 206 15.23 13.31 15.26
N ALA A 207 16.35 13.10 14.57
CA ALA A 207 17.58 13.87 14.77
C ALA A 207 17.41 15.37 14.43
N LYS A 208 16.48 15.73 13.53
CA LYS A 208 16.16 17.12 13.20
C LYS A 208 15.18 17.76 14.18
N ARG A 209 14.28 16.97 14.80
CA ARG A 209 13.30 17.44 15.78
C ARG A 209 13.96 18.10 16.99
N THR A 210 15.11 17.59 17.43
CA THR A 210 15.88 18.16 18.55
C THR A 210 16.42 19.58 18.26
N HIS A 211 16.44 20.01 16.99
CA HIS A 211 16.96 21.31 16.57
C HIS A 211 15.89 22.34 16.17
N GLN A 212 14.59 21.98 16.15
CA GLN A 212 13.50 22.89 15.77
C GLN A 212 12.49 23.09 16.92
N HIS A 213 12.12 24.35 17.19
CA HIS A 213 11.19 24.75 18.28
C HIS A 213 9.72 24.87 17.83
N SER A 214 9.38 24.50 16.59
CA SER A 214 7.99 24.53 16.10
C SER A 214 7.52 23.09 15.93
N PHE A 215 6.44 22.72 16.61
CA PHE A 215 5.79 21.42 16.43
C PHE A 215 5.19 21.34 15.01
N PRO A 216 5.68 20.45 14.12
CA PRO A 216 5.04 20.27 12.83
C PRO A 216 3.64 19.67 13.02
N THR A 217 2.68 20.09 12.19
CA THR A 217 1.29 19.62 12.20
C THR A 217 1.14 18.13 11.82
N GLU A 218 2.17 17.53 11.21
CA GLU A 218 2.18 16.13 10.74
C GLU A 218 3.24 15.33 11.49
N SER A 219 2.88 14.12 11.96
CA SER A 219 3.76 13.24 12.75
C SER A 219 5.04 12.88 12.00
N ILE A 220 6.06 12.40 12.74
CA ILE A 220 7.32 11.96 12.11
C ILE A 220 7.04 10.80 11.16
N GLU A 221 6.18 9.88 11.59
CA GLU A 221 5.80 8.66 10.91
C GLU A 221 5.12 8.98 9.59
N VAL A 222 4.11 9.84 9.58
CA VAL A 222 3.40 10.22 8.35
C VAL A 222 4.37 10.91 7.37
N ARG A 223 5.25 11.80 7.86
CA ARG A 223 6.30 12.42 7.02
C ARG A 223 7.27 11.39 6.45
N ALA A 224 7.70 10.43 7.27
CA ALA A 224 8.58 9.35 6.87
C ALA A 224 7.91 8.40 5.87
N LEU A 225 6.60 8.13 6.01
CA LEU A 225 5.83 7.30 5.08
C LEU A 225 5.69 8.00 3.74
N LYS A 226 5.40 9.31 3.71
CA LYS A 226 5.38 10.10 2.47
C LYS A 226 6.74 10.08 1.77
N GLN A 227 7.83 10.29 2.51
CA GLN A 227 9.18 10.17 1.97
C GLN A 227 9.46 8.74 1.48
N GLY A 228 8.98 7.74 2.22
CA GLY A 228 8.97 6.32 1.87
C GLY A 228 8.33 6.07 0.52
N CYS A 229 7.12 6.58 0.30
CA CYS A 229 6.43 6.51 -0.99
C CYS A 229 7.23 7.21 -2.09
N THR A 230 7.64 8.47 -1.91
CA THR A 230 8.38 9.21 -2.96
C THR A 230 9.67 8.50 -3.38
N LYS A 231 10.54 8.15 -2.43
CA LYS A 231 11.85 7.55 -2.73
C LYS A 231 11.77 6.05 -2.97
N GLY A 232 10.84 5.34 -2.34
CA GLY A 232 10.57 3.93 -2.60
C GLY A 232 10.10 3.71 -4.04
N PHE A 233 9.22 4.59 -4.55
CA PHE A 233 8.81 4.57 -5.96
C PHE A 233 10.02 4.81 -6.88
N GLU A 234 10.80 5.86 -6.62
CA GLU A 234 12.00 6.18 -7.42
C GLU A 234 13.01 5.01 -7.43
N MET A 235 13.32 4.42 -6.27
CA MET A 235 14.25 3.30 -6.14
C MET A 235 13.75 2.06 -6.89
N THR A 236 12.47 1.69 -6.68
CA THR A 236 11.86 0.52 -7.32
C THR A 236 11.85 0.69 -8.84
N ASP A 237 11.49 1.87 -9.33
CA ASP A 237 11.47 2.16 -10.77
C ASP A 237 12.86 2.12 -11.39
N ASN A 238 13.86 2.72 -10.75
CA ASN A 238 15.23 2.70 -11.24
C ASN A 238 15.77 1.27 -11.30
N ASN A 239 15.50 0.45 -10.27
CA ASN A 239 15.91 -0.96 -10.24
C ASN A 239 15.27 -1.76 -11.37
N PHE A 240 13.95 -1.62 -11.56
CA PHE A 240 13.27 -2.28 -12.66
C PHE A 240 13.75 -1.79 -14.02
N CYS A 241 13.93 -0.48 -14.21
CA CYS A 241 14.42 0.10 -15.47
C CYS A 241 15.82 -0.40 -15.84
N ASN A 242 16.71 -0.60 -14.85
CA ASN A 242 18.03 -1.18 -15.07
C ASN A 242 17.93 -2.63 -15.56
N ALA A 243 17.08 -3.45 -14.93
CA ALA A 243 16.82 -4.81 -15.38
C ALA A 243 16.15 -4.82 -16.77
N ALA A 244 15.14 -3.98 -16.99
CA ALA A 244 14.44 -3.85 -18.26
C ALA A 244 15.40 -3.51 -19.41
N LYS A 245 16.34 -2.59 -19.19
CA LYS A 245 17.40 -2.28 -20.14
C LYS A 245 18.27 -3.50 -20.46
N GLN A 246 18.67 -4.27 -19.46
CA GLN A 246 19.52 -5.45 -19.62
C GLN A 246 18.82 -6.57 -20.40
N PHE A 247 17.53 -6.77 -20.14
CA PHE A 247 16.75 -7.86 -20.73
C PHE A 247 15.87 -7.45 -21.92
N GLY A 248 15.95 -6.18 -22.35
CA GLY A 248 15.17 -5.66 -23.48
C GLY A 248 13.66 -5.60 -23.22
N LEU A 249 13.25 -5.39 -21.97
CA LEU A 249 11.84 -5.31 -21.57
C LEU A 249 11.26 -3.93 -21.87
N LEU A 250 10.02 -3.91 -22.35
CA LEU A 250 9.25 -2.69 -22.61
C LEU A 250 8.12 -2.47 -21.60
N ASP A 251 7.92 -3.47 -20.73
CA ASP A 251 6.91 -3.52 -19.70
C ASP A 251 6.87 -2.21 -18.89
N GLY A 252 5.65 -1.79 -18.56
CA GLY A 252 5.38 -0.79 -17.55
C GLY A 252 4.21 -1.22 -16.70
N SER A 253 3.95 -0.43 -15.66
CA SER A 253 2.77 -0.66 -14.84
C SER A 253 2.33 0.63 -14.15
N THR A 254 1.03 0.78 -13.95
CA THR A 254 0.51 1.72 -12.96
C THR A 254 0.88 1.25 -11.55
N ALA A 255 0.68 2.10 -10.57
CA ALA A 255 0.62 1.65 -9.19
C ALA A 255 -0.32 2.56 -8.44
N THR A 256 -1.34 2.00 -7.80
CA THR A 256 -2.13 2.70 -6.81
C THR A 256 -1.99 1.94 -5.50
N VAL A 257 -1.36 2.57 -4.52
CA VAL A 257 -1.13 1.96 -3.20
C VAL A 257 -1.78 2.80 -2.11
N SER A 258 -2.30 2.13 -1.09
CA SER A 258 -2.82 2.74 0.12
C SER A 258 -2.08 2.20 1.35
N LEU A 259 -1.78 3.10 2.28
CA LEU A 259 -1.29 2.79 3.61
C LEU A 259 -2.35 3.21 4.62
N ILE A 260 -2.86 2.27 5.42
CA ILE A 260 -3.67 2.58 6.60
C ILE A 260 -2.72 2.59 7.79
N TYR A 261 -2.36 3.79 8.25
CA TYR A 261 -1.45 4.03 9.37
C TYR A 261 -2.23 4.46 10.61
N GLY A 262 -1.97 3.82 11.74
CA GLY A 262 -2.51 4.22 13.04
C GLY A 262 -2.91 3.03 13.92
N PRO A 263 -3.59 3.30 15.05
CA PRO A 263 -3.91 4.61 15.59
C PRO A 263 -2.64 5.40 15.90
N ASP A 264 -2.58 6.68 15.52
CA ASP A 264 -1.47 7.55 15.90
C ASP A 264 -1.58 8.02 17.36
N GLU A 265 -0.65 8.86 17.83
CA GLU A 265 -0.62 9.35 19.23
C GLU A 265 -1.93 10.07 19.64
N ASP A 266 -2.67 10.60 18.67
CA ASP A 266 -3.94 11.29 18.87
C ASP A 266 -5.16 10.36 18.66
N GLY A 267 -4.93 9.07 18.43
CA GLY A 267 -5.97 8.06 18.21
C GLY A 267 -6.53 8.01 16.79
N TYR A 268 -5.97 8.76 15.83
CA TYR A 268 -6.51 8.81 14.47
C TYR A 268 -5.90 7.77 13.54
N LEU A 269 -6.67 7.40 12.52
CA LEU A 269 -6.17 6.63 11.37
C LEU A 269 -5.92 7.55 10.20
N LYS A 270 -4.76 7.36 9.56
CA LYS A 270 -4.38 8.06 8.34
C LYS A 270 -4.43 7.08 7.17
N LEU A 271 -5.21 7.43 6.16
CA LEU A 271 -5.13 6.86 4.83
C LEU A 271 -4.12 7.67 4.02
N ILE A 272 -3.01 7.04 3.67
CA ILE A 272 -2.01 7.63 2.78
C ILE A 272 -2.13 6.93 1.43
N THR A 273 -2.46 7.66 0.37
CA THR A 273 -2.43 7.13 -1.00
C THR A 273 -1.17 7.60 -1.71
N ALA A 274 -0.54 6.72 -2.49
CA ALA A 274 0.53 7.07 -3.41
C ALA A 274 0.25 6.41 -4.76
N HIS A 275 0.19 7.19 -5.82
CA HIS A 275 -0.22 6.64 -7.12
C HIS A 275 0.50 7.22 -8.33
N VAL A 276 0.65 6.38 -9.34
CA VAL A 276 1.08 6.72 -10.71
C VAL A 276 0.21 5.94 -11.70
N GLY A 277 -0.22 6.58 -12.77
CA GLY A 277 -1.12 6.00 -13.77
C GLY A 277 -2.58 6.36 -13.52
N ASP A 278 -3.47 5.50 -13.99
CA ASP A 278 -4.92 5.71 -14.11
C ASP A 278 -5.78 4.61 -13.46
N SER A 279 -5.15 3.73 -12.68
CA SER A 279 -5.86 3.02 -11.60
C SER A 279 -6.26 4.01 -10.50
N ARG A 280 -7.29 3.69 -9.72
CA ARG A 280 -7.89 4.62 -8.75
C ARG A 280 -8.04 4.04 -7.35
N ALA A 281 -7.96 4.91 -6.35
CA ALA A 281 -8.45 4.67 -4.99
C ALA A 281 -9.67 5.56 -4.73
N ILE A 282 -10.74 4.99 -4.21
CA ILE A 282 -12.03 5.64 -3.99
C ILE A 282 -12.48 5.33 -2.56
N LEU A 283 -12.69 6.36 -1.75
CA LEU A 283 -13.22 6.25 -0.41
C LEU A 283 -14.75 6.42 -0.46
N CYS A 284 -15.47 5.54 0.22
CA CYS A 284 -16.89 5.70 0.48
C CYS A 284 -17.09 6.35 1.84
N SER A 285 -17.81 7.47 1.84
CA SER A 285 -18.20 8.19 3.06
C SER A 285 -19.71 8.40 3.06
N MET A 286 -20.34 8.23 4.21
CA MET A 286 -21.72 8.61 4.44
C MET A 286 -21.80 10.11 4.73
N VAL A 287 -22.63 10.84 3.99
CA VAL A 287 -22.87 12.27 4.27
C VAL A 287 -24.27 12.38 4.87
N ASN A 288 -24.32 12.50 6.21
CA ASN A 288 -25.58 12.60 6.97
C ASN A 288 -26.58 11.47 6.66
N ASP A 289 -27.83 11.82 6.38
CA ASP A 289 -28.90 10.92 5.93
C ASP A 289 -29.06 10.97 4.39
N ASP A 290 -28.13 11.62 3.66
CA ASP A 290 -28.20 11.82 2.21
C ASP A 290 -27.56 10.66 1.42
N GLY A 291 -27.10 9.60 2.10
CA GLY A 291 -26.55 8.39 1.50
C GLY A 291 -25.02 8.30 1.45
N CYS A 292 -24.54 7.34 0.66
CA CYS A 292 -23.14 6.94 0.54
C CYS A 292 -22.49 7.57 -0.71
N PHE A 293 -21.40 8.31 -0.54
CA PHE A 293 -20.77 9.11 -1.59
C PHE A 293 -19.35 8.64 -1.91
N ALA A 294 -19.04 8.57 -3.20
CA ALA A 294 -17.72 8.25 -3.70
C ALA A 294 -16.78 9.47 -3.71
N GLN A 295 -15.79 9.47 -2.83
CA GLN A 295 -14.70 10.44 -2.81
C GLN A 295 -13.46 9.86 -3.50
N PRO A 296 -13.05 10.38 -4.69
CA PRO A 296 -11.81 9.97 -5.31
C PRO A 296 -10.60 10.41 -4.47
N MET A 297 -9.77 9.43 -4.06
CA MET A 297 -8.54 9.67 -3.31
C MET A 297 -7.31 9.82 -4.21
N THR A 298 -7.49 9.63 -5.52
CA THR A 298 -6.48 9.73 -6.58
C THR A 298 -7.06 10.40 -7.81
N CYS A 299 -6.21 10.92 -8.69
CA CYS A 299 -6.62 11.56 -9.94
C CYS A 299 -5.80 11.00 -11.10
N ASP A 300 -6.46 10.41 -12.09
CA ASP A 300 -5.79 9.72 -13.20
C ASP A 300 -4.71 10.58 -13.87
N HIS A 301 -3.54 9.99 -14.05
CA HIS A 301 -2.43 10.58 -14.78
C HIS A 301 -2.60 10.35 -16.29
N LYS A 302 -3.53 11.07 -16.92
CA LYS A 302 -3.78 11.00 -18.37
C LYS A 302 -2.87 11.97 -19.13
N PRO A 303 -2.32 11.60 -20.30
CA PRO A 303 -1.43 12.46 -21.09
C PRO A 303 -2.02 13.82 -21.49
N ASN A 304 -3.34 13.93 -21.65
CA ASN A 304 -4.03 15.17 -22.00
C ASN A 304 -4.32 16.10 -20.82
N ASN A 305 -4.01 15.71 -19.58
CA ASN A 305 -4.10 16.60 -18.43
C ASN A 305 -3.11 17.75 -18.60
N ALA A 306 -3.53 19.00 -18.33
CA ALA A 306 -2.74 20.18 -18.65
C ALA A 306 -1.30 20.15 -18.09
N LYS A 307 -1.15 19.80 -16.80
CA LYS A 307 0.17 19.69 -16.14
C LYS A 307 1.03 18.56 -16.72
N GLU A 308 0.41 17.42 -17.00
CA GLU A 308 1.11 16.25 -17.54
C GLU A 308 1.53 16.47 -18.99
N ARG A 309 0.66 17.04 -19.81
CA ARG A 309 0.95 17.42 -21.19
C ARG A 309 2.13 18.39 -21.27
N GLN A 310 2.10 19.45 -20.46
CA GLN A 310 3.20 20.40 -20.37
C GLN A 310 4.51 19.69 -20.03
N ARG A 311 4.52 18.86 -18.98
CA ARG A 311 5.71 18.09 -18.58
C ARG A 311 6.22 17.16 -19.70
N ILE A 312 5.32 16.47 -20.41
CA ILE A 312 5.66 15.58 -21.52
C ILE A 312 6.33 16.36 -22.65
N GLU A 313 5.73 17.47 -23.08
CA GLU A 313 6.21 18.32 -24.17
C GLU A 313 7.56 18.98 -23.81
N GLU A 314 7.72 19.46 -22.57
CA GLU A 314 9.00 20.01 -22.05
C GLU A 314 10.14 18.98 -22.04
N LYS A 315 9.83 17.70 -21.88
CA LYS A 315 10.81 16.59 -21.92
C LYS A 315 11.05 16.07 -23.35
N GLY A 316 10.44 16.70 -24.36
CA GLY A 316 10.61 16.38 -25.78
C GLY A 316 9.74 15.23 -26.27
N GLY A 317 8.75 14.81 -25.49
CA GLY A 317 7.67 13.93 -25.97
C GLY A 317 6.55 14.72 -26.64
N THR A 318 5.53 14.02 -27.13
CA THR A 318 4.29 14.62 -27.65
C THR A 318 3.07 13.94 -27.04
N VAL A 319 1.92 14.62 -27.08
CA VAL A 319 0.63 14.06 -26.66
C VAL A 319 -0.28 13.94 -27.88
N GLU A 320 -0.67 12.71 -28.21
CA GLU A 320 -1.39 12.40 -29.46
C GLU A 320 -2.61 11.53 -29.17
N PHE A 321 -3.75 11.86 -29.78
CA PHE A 321 -4.95 11.01 -29.72
C PHE A 321 -4.87 9.96 -30.81
N THR A 322 -4.62 8.70 -30.43
CA THR A 322 -4.46 7.58 -31.38
C THR A 322 -5.02 6.30 -30.77
N GLN A 323 -5.61 5.45 -31.61
CA GLN A 323 -6.25 4.19 -31.18
C GLN A 323 -7.27 4.41 -30.04
N GLY A 324 -8.07 5.47 -30.14
CA GLY A 324 -9.14 5.77 -29.17
C GLY A 324 -8.70 6.37 -27.84
N ALA A 325 -7.40 6.58 -27.60
CA ALA A 325 -6.89 7.12 -26.34
C ALA A 325 -5.87 8.25 -26.56
N TRP A 326 -5.77 9.14 -25.57
CA TRP A 326 -4.65 10.08 -25.47
C TRP A 326 -3.41 9.32 -25.03
N ARG A 327 -2.33 9.44 -25.81
CA ARG A 327 -1.07 8.75 -25.54
C ARG A 327 0.06 9.76 -25.43
N CYS A 328 0.96 9.53 -24.47
CA CYS A 328 2.26 10.20 -24.53
C CYS A 328 3.15 9.40 -25.50
N ILE A 329 3.83 10.10 -26.40
CA ILE A 329 4.65 9.50 -27.46
C ILE A 329 6.10 9.96 -27.28
N SER A 330 7.01 9.00 -27.29
CA SER A 330 8.45 9.22 -27.34
C SER A 330 8.98 8.78 -28.70
N ARG A 331 9.73 9.67 -29.35
CA ARG A 331 10.41 9.39 -30.63
C ARG A 331 11.91 9.41 -30.40
N SER A 332 12.54 8.25 -30.48
CA SER A 332 13.98 8.13 -30.30
C SER A 332 14.74 8.56 -31.55
N ARG A 333 16.03 8.89 -31.39
CA ARG A 333 16.91 9.31 -32.51
C ARG A 333 17.13 8.23 -33.57
N ASN A 334 16.97 6.96 -33.22
CA ASN A 334 17.07 5.83 -34.15
C ASN A 334 15.73 5.51 -34.85
N GLY A 335 14.70 6.35 -34.68
CA GLY A 335 13.41 6.22 -35.36
C GLY A 335 12.41 5.29 -34.69
N GLN A 336 12.72 4.75 -33.49
CA GLN A 336 11.75 3.98 -32.71
C GLN A 336 10.71 4.91 -32.09
N ILE A 337 9.47 4.44 -32.05
CA ILE A 337 8.34 5.16 -31.48
C ILE A 337 7.77 4.30 -30.35
N HIS A 338 7.69 4.89 -29.15
CA HIS A 338 7.07 4.28 -27.99
C HIS A 338 5.89 5.13 -27.55
N GLY A 339 4.80 4.50 -27.14
CA GLY A 339 3.60 5.21 -26.70
C GLY A 339 2.87 4.47 -25.59
N VAL A 340 2.37 5.22 -24.62
CA VAL A 340 1.59 4.70 -23.48
C VAL A 340 0.41 5.64 -23.21
N ALA A 341 -0.72 5.09 -22.78
CA ALA A 341 -1.97 5.82 -22.54
C ALA A 341 -2.02 6.55 -21.18
N THR A 342 -0.98 6.38 -20.37
CA THR A 342 -0.76 7.08 -19.09
C THR A 342 0.41 8.05 -19.21
N SER A 343 0.42 9.12 -18.41
CA SER A 343 1.56 10.04 -18.34
C SER A 343 2.59 9.64 -17.29
N ARG A 344 2.17 8.82 -16.31
CA ARG A 344 3.01 8.32 -15.23
C ARG A 344 2.84 6.81 -15.10
N ALA A 345 3.96 6.11 -14.91
CA ALA A 345 4.03 4.67 -14.75
C ALA A 345 5.42 4.25 -14.23
N PHE A 346 5.49 3.07 -13.62
CA PHE A 346 6.72 2.32 -13.46
C PHE A 346 7.16 1.70 -14.79
N GLY A 347 8.45 1.40 -14.92
CA GLY A 347 8.99 0.78 -16.14
C GLY A 347 8.94 1.72 -17.34
N ASN A 348 8.55 1.20 -18.52
CA ASN A 348 8.61 1.93 -19.80
C ASN A 348 9.99 2.60 -20.03
N TYR A 349 11.06 1.85 -19.75
CA TYR A 349 12.45 2.33 -19.77
C TYR A 349 12.80 3.20 -21.00
N PRO A 350 12.42 2.86 -22.25
CA PRO A 350 12.73 3.68 -23.42
C PRO A 350 12.13 5.10 -23.40
N MET A 351 11.08 5.31 -22.60
CA MET A 351 10.42 6.61 -22.43
C MET A 351 10.94 7.39 -21.22
N LYS A 352 11.96 6.85 -20.52
CA LYS A 352 12.64 7.47 -19.39
C LYS A 352 14.06 7.92 -19.69
N HIS A 353 14.65 7.43 -20.78
CA HIS A 353 16.01 7.75 -21.21
C HIS A 353 16.08 8.18 -22.68
N PRO A 354 16.83 9.26 -23.01
CA PRO A 354 17.58 10.13 -22.10
C PRO A 354 16.70 11.10 -21.29
N ASN A 355 15.45 11.30 -21.70
CA ASN A 355 14.52 12.22 -21.06
C ASN A 355 13.39 11.46 -20.37
N ARG A 356 13.04 11.89 -19.16
CA ARG A 356 11.95 11.30 -18.35
C ARG A 356 10.57 11.77 -18.85
N ILE A 357 10.15 11.29 -20.03
CA ILE A 357 8.86 11.61 -20.64
C ILE A 357 7.72 10.95 -19.85
N VAL A 358 7.88 9.69 -19.46
CA VAL A 358 7.00 9.03 -18.48
C VAL A 358 7.61 9.18 -17.09
N SER A 359 6.81 9.60 -16.10
CA SER A 359 7.30 9.76 -14.72
C SER A 359 6.88 8.59 -13.83
N SER A 360 7.72 8.22 -12.88
CA SER A 360 7.40 7.31 -11.77
C SER A 360 7.20 8.04 -10.44
N GLU A 361 7.19 9.38 -10.48
CA GLU A 361 6.95 10.22 -9.31
C GLU A 361 5.47 10.15 -8.90
N PRO A 362 5.16 9.65 -7.69
CA PRO A 362 3.78 9.49 -7.25
C PRO A 362 3.16 10.82 -6.82
N ASP A 363 1.89 10.97 -7.13
CA ASP A 363 1.04 11.91 -6.40
C ASP A 363 0.62 11.24 -5.09
N ILE A 364 0.91 11.92 -3.97
CA ILE A 364 0.69 11.40 -2.61
C ILE A 364 -0.37 12.25 -1.91
N SER A 365 -1.35 11.61 -1.28
CA SER A 365 -2.34 12.25 -0.42
C SER A 365 -2.31 11.67 0.99
N VAL A 366 -2.70 12.46 1.97
CA VAL A 366 -2.92 12.01 3.35
C VAL A 366 -4.30 12.47 3.76
N TYR A 367 -5.11 11.53 4.23
CA TYR A 367 -6.46 11.75 4.69
C TYR A 367 -6.62 11.15 6.08
N THR A 368 -7.32 11.85 6.98
CA THR A 368 -7.65 11.31 8.30
C THR A 368 -8.99 10.63 8.19
N ILE A 369 -9.02 9.32 8.45
CA ILE A 369 -10.24 8.52 8.39
C ILE A 369 -11.19 9.00 9.49
N ASN A 370 -12.41 9.32 9.09
CA ASN A 370 -13.49 9.71 9.96
C ASN A 370 -14.29 8.45 10.35
N PHE A 371 -14.13 8.02 11.59
CA PHE A 371 -14.83 6.84 12.13
C PHE A 371 -16.36 6.95 12.00
N ASP A 372 -16.93 8.14 12.10
CA ASP A 372 -18.39 8.34 12.10
C ASP A 372 -19.03 8.26 10.71
N SER A 373 -18.24 8.29 9.63
CA SER A 373 -18.79 8.41 8.27
C SER A 373 -18.08 7.58 7.21
N ASP A 374 -16.79 7.29 7.35
CA ASP A 374 -16.05 6.53 6.35
C ASP A 374 -16.32 5.04 6.50
N LEU A 375 -16.75 4.41 5.40
CA LEU A 375 -17.20 3.02 5.39
C LEU A 375 -16.17 2.08 4.78
N PHE A 376 -15.61 2.43 3.62
CA PHE A 376 -14.67 1.55 2.95
C PHE A 376 -13.83 2.25 1.91
N LEU A 377 -12.70 1.61 1.58
CA LEU A 377 -11.81 2.01 0.50
C LEU A 377 -11.87 0.98 -0.62
N VAL A 378 -11.95 1.45 -1.86
CA VAL A 378 -11.90 0.62 -3.07
C VAL A 378 -10.69 1.01 -3.91
N LEU A 379 -9.87 0.04 -4.30
CA LEU A 379 -8.81 0.20 -5.30
C LEU A 379 -9.18 -0.56 -6.57
N VAL A 380 -9.11 0.10 -7.73
CA VAL A 380 -9.54 -0.48 -9.02
C VAL A 380 -8.61 -0.12 -10.17
N THR A 381 -8.46 -1.02 -11.14
CA THR A 381 -7.78 -0.77 -12.41
C THR A 381 -8.72 -0.14 -13.45
N ASP A 382 -8.18 0.32 -14.58
CA ASP A 382 -8.98 1.03 -15.57
C ASP A 382 -9.96 0.11 -16.32
N GLY A 383 -9.72 -1.20 -16.35
CA GLY A 383 -10.69 -2.19 -16.81
C GLY A 383 -12.01 -2.16 -16.06
N ILE A 384 -12.06 -1.62 -14.83
CA ILE A 384 -13.32 -1.31 -14.13
C ILE A 384 -13.80 0.10 -14.48
N THR A 385 -12.92 1.10 -14.32
CA THR A 385 -13.33 2.52 -14.38
C THR A 385 -13.60 3.04 -15.79
N ALA A 386 -13.25 2.26 -16.83
CA ALA A 386 -13.61 2.52 -18.22
C ALA A 386 -15.11 2.35 -18.47
N VAL A 387 -15.81 1.54 -17.67
CA VAL A 387 -17.24 1.23 -17.83
C VAL A 387 -18.09 1.60 -16.62
N LEU A 388 -17.48 1.80 -15.45
CA LEU A 388 -18.15 2.20 -14.22
C LEU A 388 -17.60 3.52 -13.69
N SER A 389 -18.49 4.44 -13.32
CA SER A 389 -18.12 5.65 -12.58
C SER A 389 -17.80 5.34 -11.12
N ASN A 390 -17.08 6.25 -10.44
CA ASN A 390 -16.71 6.07 -9.04
C ASN A 390 -17.95 5.86 -8.13
N GLN A 391 -19.03 6.60 -8.39
CA GLN A 391 -20.27 6.45 -7.61
C GLN A 391 -20.93 5.10 -7.87
N GLN A 392 -21.01 4.64 -9.13
CA GLN A 392 -21.55 3.31 -9.44
C GLN A 392 -20.74 2.19 -8.77
N ILE A 393 -19.42 2.31 -8.67
CA ILE A 393 -18.58 1.34 -7.95
C ILE A 393 -18.94 1.30 -6.48
N VAL A 394 -19.01 2.47 -5.82
CA VAL A 394 -19.44 2.57 -4.42
C VAL A 394 -20.84 1.98 -4.26
N ASP A 395 -21.74 2.28 -5.18
CA ASP A 395 -23.12 1.81 -5.11
C ASP A 395 -23.23 0.29 -5.12
N ILE A 396 -22.48 -0.36 -6.01
CA ILE A 396 -22.39 -1.82 -6.11
C ILE A 396 -21.80 -2.45 -4.85
N VAL A 397 -20.77 -1.82 -4.26
CA VAL A 397 -20.17 -2.32 -3.01
C VAL A 397 -21.17 -2.20 -1.86
N CYS A 398 -21.90 -1.09 -1.76
CA CYS A 398 -22.96 -0.93 -0.77
C CYS A 398 -24.07 -2.00 -0.91
N GLU A 399 -24.48 -2.35 -2.13
CA GLU A 399 -25.47 -3.42 -2.36
C GLU A 399 -24.94 -4.81 -1.97
N ALA A 400 -23.64 -5.08 -2.18
CA ALA A 400 -23.06 -6.36 -1.81
C ALA A 400 -22.95 -6.58 -0.28
N VAL A 401 -22.94 -5.48 0.48
CA VAL A 401 -23.05 -5.53 1.95
C VAL A 401 -24.36 -6.19 2.37
N ASP A 402 -25.45 -6.03 1.62
CA ASP A 402 -26.77 -6.56 1.98
C ASP A 402 -26.93 -8.06 1.86
N GLU A 403 -26.32 -8.62 0.83
CA GLU A 403 -26.59 -10.01 0.45
C GLU A 403 -25.62 -10.98 1.14
N GLU A 404 -24.33 -10.65 1.15
CA GLU A 404 -23.26 -11.59 1.53
C GLU A 404 -22.32 -11.03 2.61
N CYS A 405 -22.33 -9.72 2.86
CA CYS A 405 -21.54 -9.03 3.92
C CYS A 405 -20.00 -9.25 3.88
N THR A 406 -19.41 -9.68 2.75
CA THR A 406 -17.94 -9.88 2.66
C THR A 406 -17.28 -8.99 1.61
N ALA A 407 -16.02 -8.60 1.87
CA ALA A 407 -15.25 -7.80 0.93
C ALA A 407 -15.03 -8.54 -0.41
N ASP A 408 -14.96 -9.86 -0.37
CA ASP A 408 -14.77 -10.73 -1.54
C ASP A 408 -15.99 -10.68 -2.46
N ALA A 409 -17.18 -10.87 -1.90
CA ALA A 409 -18.45 -10.77 -2.63
C ALA A 409 -18.63 -9.39 -3.28
N ALA A 410 -18.25 -8.32 -2.58
CA ALA A 410 -18.33 -6.97 -3.11
C ALA A 410 -17.35 -6.73 -4.27
N ALA A 411 -16.09 -7.13 -4.12
CA ALA A 411 -15.11 -7.06 -5.19
C ALA A 411 -15.53 -7.90 -6.41
N GLU A 412 -16.06 -9.10 -6.19
CA GLU A 412 -16.58 -10.01 -7.21
C GLU A 412 -17.75 -9.38 -7.98
N ARG A 413 -18.68 -8.72 -7.28
CA ARG A 413 -19.81 -8.02 -7.91
C ARG A 413 -19.36 -6.85 -8.76
N VAL A 414 -18.40 -6.05 -8.30
CA VAL A 414 -17.83 -4.94 -9.10
C VAL A 414 -17.20 -5.48 -10.38
N VAL A 415 -16.35 -6.50 -10.28
CA VAL A 415 -15.66 -7.10 -11.44
C VAL A 415 -16.67 -7.71 -12.43
N THR A 416 -17.64 -8.47 -11.92
CA THR A 416 -18.69 -9.09 -12.75
C THR A 416 -19.58 -8.06 -13.43
N THR A 417 -19.91 -6.96 -12.74
CA THR A 417 -20.69 -5.88 -13.34
C THR A 417 -19.92 -5.19 -14.46
N ALA A 418 -18.62 -4.93 -14.27
CA ALA A 418 -17.78 -4.38 -15.33
C ALA A 418 -17.71 -5.29 -16.57
N GLU A 419 -17.66 -6.61 -16.38
CA GLU A 419 -17.74 -7.58 -17.49
C GLU A 419 -19.07 -7.55 -18.22
N GLN A 420 -20.17 -7.49 -17.49
CA GLN A 420 -21.51 -7.41 -18.07
C GLN A 420 -21.72 -6.12 -18.87
N LEU A 421 -21.08 -5.02 -18.45
CA LEU A 421 -21.03 -3.75 -19.17
C LEU A 421 -20.03 -3.76 -20.35
N GLY A 422 -19.37 -4.89 -20.60
CA GLY A 422 -18.58 -5.12 -21.80
C GLY A 422 -17.10 -4.80 -21.67
N SER A 423 -16.56 -4.60 -20.45
CA SER A 423 -15.12 -4.43 -20.27
C SER A 423 -14.33 -5.62 -20.81
N GLN A 424 -13.33 -5.36 -21.65
CA GLN A 424 -12.50 -6.38 -22.29
C GLN A 424 -11.06 -6.44 -21.73
N ASP A 425 -10.70 -5.50 -20.86
CA ASP A 425 -9.37 -5.43 -20.25
C ASP A 425 -9.25 -6.34 -19.03
N ASP A 426 -8.06 -6.48 -18.45
CA ASP A 426 -7.92 -7.03 -17.11
C ASP A 426 -8.67 -6.17 -16.10
N LYS A 427 -9.26 -6.80 -15.10
CA LYS A 427 -10.16 -6.16 -14.15
C LYS A 427 -9.71 -6.56 -12.76
N THR A 428 -9.26 -5.59 -11.98
CA THR A 428 -8.88 -5.80 -10.60
C THR A 428 -9.65 -4.85 -9.70
N CYS A 429 -10.25 -5.39 -8.65
CA CYS A 429 -10.96 -4.64 -7.62
C CYS A 429 -10.54 -5.17 -6.25
N THR A 430 -10.00 -4.29 -5.41
CA THR A 430 -9.78 -4.53 -3.99
C THR A 430 -10.80 -3.71 -3.20
N VAL A 431 -11.53 -4.37 -2.29
CA VAL A 431 -12.44 -3.73 -1.33
C VAL A 431 -11.87 -3.90 0.07
N MET A 432 -11.76 -2.80 0.81
CA MET A 432 -11.33 -2.77 2.21
C MET A 432 -12.45 -2.15 3.06
N TYR A 433 -13.17 -2.99 3.80
CA TYR A 433 -14.17 -2.56 4.77
C TYR A 433 -13.53 -2.09 6.07
N PHE A 434 -14.10 -1.02 6.60
CA PHE A 434 -13.83 -0.47 7.91
C PHE A 434 -14.86 -0.98 8.93
N GLY A 435 -14.55 -2.08 9.58
CA GLY A 435 -15.46 -2.88 10.41
C GLY A 435 -15.74 -2.35 11.81
N TRP A 436 -15.17 -1.19 12.18
CA TRP A 436 -15.30 -0.61 13.52
C TRP A 436 -16.71 -0.04 13.81
N HIS A 437 -17.52 0.27 12.79
CA HIS A 437 -18.92 0.68 12.94
C HIS A 437 -19.86 -0.11 12.02
N LYS A 438 -20.23 -1.32 12.44
CA LYS A 438 -21.09 -2.23 11.66
C LYS A 438 -22.49 -1.64 11.42
N GLU A 439 -22.99 -0.83 12.33
CA GLU A 439 -24.27 -0.15 12.22
C GLU A 439 -24.33 0.86 11.06
N LEU A 440 -23.19 1.47 10.68
CA LEU A 440 -23.16 2.41 9.57
C LEU A 440 -23.41 1.70 8.23
N TYR A 441 -22.92 0.47 8.08
CA TYR A 441 -23.24 -0.36 6.91
C TYR A 441 -24.73 -0.63 6.82
N GLN A 442 -25.37 -1.02 7.92
CA GLN A 442 -26.83 -1.25 7.95
C GLN A 442 -27.63 0.01 7.64
N LYS A 443 -27.10 1.20 8.01
CA LYS A 443 -27.74 2.47 7.66
C LYS A 443 -27.59 2.78 6.16
N CYS A 444 -26.38 2.63 5.60
CA CYS A 444 -26.11 2.85 4.16
C CYS A 444 -27.08 2.06 3.27
N VAL A 445 -27.40 0.85 3.70
CA VAL A 445 -28.36 -0.07 3.07
C VAL A 445 -29.79 0.46 3.12
N ARG A 446 -30.30 0.77 4.32
CA ARG A 446 -31.70 1.14 4.51
C ARG A 446 -32.04 2.44 3.78
N ASP A 447 -31.13 3.40 3.78
CA ASP A 447 -31.34 4.68 3.11
C ASP A 447 -31.49 4.48 1.59
N LYS A 448 -30.76 3.54 0.98
CA LYS A 448 -30.90 3.20 -0.44
C LYS A 448 -32.25 2.56 -0.79
N ASP A 449 -32.74 1.64 0.03
CA ASP A 449 -34.06 1.03 -0.18
C ASP A 449 -35.17 2.10 -0.10
N GLU A 450 -35.05 3.03 0.84
CA GLU A 450 -35.97 4.16 0.94
C GLU A 450 -35.88 5.08 -0.28
N ASP A 451 -34.69 5.39 -0.76
CA ASP A 451 -34.49 6.22 -1.95
C ASP A 451 -35.02 5.55 -3.23
N ALA A 452 -34.74 4.26 -3.42
CA ALA A 452 -35.27 3.48 -4.53
C ALA A 452 -36.81 3.42 -4.49
N HIS A 453 -37.40 3.24 -3.30
CA HIS A 453 -38.84 3.27 -3.11
C HIS A 453 -39.43 4.65 -3.43
N ARG A 454 -38.82 5.73 -2.92
CA ARG A 454 -39.25 7.13 -3.20
C ARG A 454 -39.19 7.44 -4.69
N GLU A 455 -38.15 7.00 -5.39
CA GLU A 455 -38.01 7.24 -6.82
C GLU A 455 -39.03 6.45 -7.64
N ALA A 456 -39.28 5.18 -7.30
CA ALA A 456 -40.34 4.38 -7.92
C ALA A 456 -41.74 4.99 -7.74
N VAL A 457 -42.03 5.55 -6.56
CA VAL A 457 -43.29 6.26 -6.29
C VAL A 457 -43.41 7.51 -7.16
N LYS A 458 -42.35 8.32 -7.31
CA LYS A 458 -42.38 9.51 -8.19
C LYS A 458 -42.58 9.15 -9.66
N VAL A 459 -41.94 8.09 -10.15
CA VAL A 459 -42.12 7.63 -11.53
C VAL A 459 -43.57 7.20 -11.77
N ASN A 460 -44.16 6.44 -10.84
CA ASN A 460 -45.57 6.05 -10.92
C ASN A 460 -46.50 7.28 -10.90
N GLU A 461 -46.27 8.26 -10.03
CA GLU A 461 -47.08 9.50 -10.00
C GLU A 461 -46.96 10.31 -11.30
N LEU A 462 -45.78 10.35 -11.93
CA LEU A 462 -45.56 11.01 -13.21
C LEU A 462 -46.25 10.27 -14.36
N GLU A 463 -46.23 8.94 -14.37
CA GLU A 463 -46.95 8.12 -15.35
C GLU A 463 -48.46 8.25 -15.20
N GLU A 464 -48.98 8.28 -13.96
CA GLU A 464 -50.40 8.52 -13.70
C GLU A 464 -50.85 9.90 -14.19
N ARG A 465 -50.03 10.94 -13.97
CA ARG A 465 -50.29 12.30 -14.50
C ARG A 465 -50.26 12.35 -16.02
N ARG A 466 -49.34 11.64 -16.68
CA ARG A 466 -49.29 11.55 -18.15
C ARG A 466 -50.52 10.84 -18.70
N ASN A 467 -50.90 9.71 -18.11
CA ASN A 467 -52.06 8.93 -18.54
C ASN A 467 -53.39 9.67 -18.29
N ALA A 468 -53.44 10.54 -17.28
CA ALA A 468 -54.59 11.43 -17.06
C ALA A 468 -54.66 12.55 -18.11
N ALA A 469 -53.53 13.15 -18.48
CA ALA A 469 -53.47 14.19 -19.51
C ALA A 469 -53.85 13.65 -20.91
N GLU A 470 -53.44 12.43 -21.26
CA GLU A 470 -53.82 11.79 -22.53
C GLU A 470 -55.33 11.48 -22.62
N LYS A 471 -55.99 11.20 -21.48
CA LYS A 471 -57.45 11.00 -21.43
C LYS A 471 -58.24 12.29 -21.59
N ASP A 472 -57.69 13.42 -21.16
CA ASP A 472 -58.34 14.72 -21.32
C ASP A 472 -58.24 15.25 -22.77
N ASP A 473 -57.16 14.94 -23.50
CA ASP A 473 -57.01 15.29 -24.92
C ASP A 473 -57.93 14.47 -25.86
N ASP A 474 -58.20 13.21 -25.52
CA ASP A 474 -59.18 12.38 -26.23
C ASP A 474 -60.64 12.82 -25.98
N MET A 475 -60.91 13.59 -24.91
CA MET A 475 -62.25 14.12 -24.61
C MET A 475 -62.58 15.41 -25.37
N PHE A 476 -61.56 16.14 -25.86
CA PHE A 476 -61.73 17.37 -26.66
C PHE A 476 -61.69 17.15 -28.18
N SER A 477 -61.44 15.91 -28.63
CA SER A 477 -61.31 15.54 -30.04
C SER A 477 -62.46 14.68 -30.59
N ALA A 478 -63.52 14.46 -29.82
CA ALA A 478 -64.73 13.71 -30.18
C ALA A 478 -65.94 14.58 -30.60
#